data_AF-A0A5C5Y2E7-F1
#
_entry.id   AF-A0A5C5Y2E7-F1
#
_cell.length_a   1.000
_cell.length_b   1.000
_cell.length_c   1.000
_cell.angle_alpha   90.00
_cell.angle_beta   90.00
_cell.angle_gamma   90.00
#
_symmetry.space_group_name_H-M   'P 1'
#
loop_
_entity.id
_entity.type
_entity.pdbx_description
1 polymer ?
#
loop_
_entity_poly.entity_id
_entity_poly.type
_entity_poly.pdbx_seq_one_letter_code
_entity_poly.pdbx_strand_id
1 'polypeptide(L)'
;MKYGLLFSFLAITIAGFAIRTGSWSWLLLYPAFSFGMVGSSYLLSEPEIFGKQPDGSRSTLALILLLPYLAYVAIVWHVVRLVSRESKADALTDDLVLSRRLLANELPSEVASVVDLTCEFTEPIAKWPGVSYLCFPMLDGSGASPEQLRTLADEIIELPGPVLIHCARGTDERA
;
A
#
# COMPACT_ATOMS: atom_id res chain seq x y z
N MET A 1 4.64 4.95 14.03
CA MET A 1 3.99 5.34 15.32
C MET A 1 2.79 6.27 15.17
N LYS A 2 2.90 7.46 14.54
CA LYS A 2 1.79 8.45 14.47
C LYS A 2 0.50 7.86 13.85
N TYR A 3 0.61 7.16 12.71
CA TYR A 3 -0.52 6.52 12.05
C TYR A 3 -1.16 5.40 12.88
N GLY A 4 -0.34 4.58 13.56
CA GLY A 4 -0.83 3.51 14.42
C GLY A 4 -1.67 4.02 15.60
N LEU A 5 -1.25 5.12 16.23
CA LEU A 5 -2.03 5.76 17.29
C LEU A 5 -3.33 6.39 16.77
N LEU A 6 -3.26 7.05 15.60
CA LEU A 6 -4.43 7.66 14.97
C LEU A 6 -5.50 6.61 14.64
N PHE A 7 -5.13 5.52 13.97
CA PHE A 7 -6.08 4.47 13.60
C PHE A 7 -6.62 3.72 14.81
N SER A 8 -5.79 3.47 15.82
CA SER A 8 -6.23 2.85 17.08
C SER A 8 -7.23 3.75 17.83
N PHE A 9 -6.97 5.06 17.91
CA PHE A 9 -7.88 6.00 18.54
C PHE A 9 -9.21 6.11 17.79
N LEU A 10 -9.16 6.16 16.46
CA LEU A 10 -10.36 6.15 15.62
C LEU A 10 -11.18 4.88 15.84
N ALA A 11 -10.54 3.72 15.85
CA ALA A 11 -11.18 2.44 16.11
C ALA A 11 -11.89 2.41 17.48
N ILE A 12 -11.21 2.83 18.54
CA ILE A 12 -11.78 2.89 19.90
C ILE A 12 -12.97 3.85 19.96
N THR A 13 -12.87 5.01 19.30
CA THR A 13 -13.94 6.01 19.28
C THR A 13 -15.19 5.48 18.56
N ILE A 14 -15.00 4.87 17.39
CA ILE A 14 -16.09 4.27 16.62
C ILE A 14 -16.74 3.12 17.40
N ALA A 15 -15.93 2.24 18.02
CA ALA A 15 -16.44 1.14 18.83
C ALA A 15 -17.21 1.63 20.05
N GLY A 16 -16.68 2.62 20.78
CA GLY A 16 -17.33 3.20 21.94
C GLY A 16 -18.67 3.86 21.60
N PHE A 17 -18.72 4.59 20.48
CA PHE A 17 -19.98 5.14 19.96
C PHE A 17 -20.97 4.02 19.62
N ALA A 18 -20.53 3.00 18.87
CA ALA A 18 -21.37 1.88 18.44
C ALA A 18 -22.02 1.14 19.61
N ILE A 19 -21.24 0.89 20.68
CA ILE A 19 -21.70 0.21 21.89
C ILE A 19 -22.69 1.10 22.67
N ARG A 20 -22.42 2.41 22.77
CA ARG A 20 -23.20 3.32 23.61
C ARG A 20 -24.58 3.65 23.03
N THR A 21 -24.70 3.80 21.72
CA THR A 21 -25.98 4.18 21.10
C THR A 21 -26.94 3.01 20.93
N GLY A 22 -26.43 1.78 20.80
CA GLY A 22 -27.24 0.61 20.47
C GLY A 22 -27.98 0.76 19.13
N SER A 23 -28.73 -0.28 18.73
CA SER A 23 -29.44 -0.34 17.43
C SER A 23 -28.52 -0.61 16.23
N TRP A 24 -28.77 0.03 15.08
CA TRP A 24 -28.03 -0.15 13.82
C TRP A 24 -26.54 0.23 13.89
N SER A 25 -26.11 0.89 14.97
CA SER A 25 -24.73 1.31 15.18
C SER A 25 -23.75 0.15 15.33
N TRP A 26 -24.20 -1.07 15.64
CA TRP A 26 -23.32 -2.25 15.70
C TRP A 26 -22.63 -2.57 14.38
N LEU A 27 -23.18 -2.13 13.25
CA LEU A 27 -22.52 -2.23 11.95
C LEU A 27 -21.18 -1.48 11.92
N LEU A 28 -21.00 -0.47 12.77
CA LEU A 28 -19.76 0.29 12.90
C LEU A 28 -18.65 -0.48 13.64
N LEU A 29 -18.96 -1.61 14.29
CA LEU A 29 -17.92 -2.44 14.91
C LEU A 29 -16.99 -3.07 13.88
N TYR A 30 -17.48 -3.34 12.67
CA TYR A 30 -16.67 -3.88 11.60
C TYR A 30 -15.59 -2.90 11.09
N PRO A 31 -15.92 -1.64 10.71
CA PRO A 31 -14.89 -0.66 10.44
C PRO A 31 -14.02 -0.38 11.66
N ALA A 32 -14.56 -0.33 12.89
CA ALA A 32 -13.73 -0.17 14.08
C ALA A 32 -12.67 -1.28 14.20
N PHE A 33 -13.06 -2.54 13.99
CA PHE A 33 -12.15 -3.67 14.01
C PHE A 33 -11.09 -3.58 12.88
N SER A 34 -11.51 -3.29 11.65
CA SER A 34 -10.62 -3.14 10.50
C SER A 34 -9.56 -2.06 10.73
N PHE A 35 -9.95 -0.87 11.19
CA PHE A 35 -9.03 0.21 11.50
C PHE A 35 -8.16 -0.11 12.74
N GLY A 36 -8.67 -0.88 13.70
CA GLY A 36 -7.90 -1.37 14.84
C GLY A 36 -6.77 -2.31 14.42
N MET A 37 -7.05 -3.25 13.50
CA MET A 37 -6.01 -4.14 12.95
C MET A 37 -4.93 -3.36 12.20
N VAL A 38 -5.31 -2.38 11.38
CA VAL A 38 -4.34 -1.48 10.74
C VAL A 38 -3.54 -0.71 11.78
N GLY A 39 -4.20 -0.18 12.81
CA GLY A 39 -3.53 0.47 13.94
C GLY A 39 -2.45 -0.42 14.56
N SER A 40 -2.76 -1.70 14.81
CA SER A 40 -1.77 -2.66 15.31
C SER A 40 -0.63 -2.93 14.33
N SER A 41 -0.90 -3.03 13.04
CA SER A 41 0.14 -3.20 12.01
C SER A 41 1.15 -2.05 12.04
N TYR A 42 0.70 -0.80 12.17
CA TYR A 42 1.56 0.37 12.31
C TYR A 42 2.28 0.52 13.66
N LEU A 43 1.76 -0.11 14.72
CA LEU A 43 2.39 -0.10 16.05
C LEU A 43 3.45 -1.19 16.18
N LEU A 44 3.21 -2.34 15.54
CA LEU A 44 4.12 -3.49 15.53
C LEU A 44 5.12 -3.44 14.38
N SER A 45 4.93 -2.54 13.41
CA SER A 45 5.70 -2.47 12.16
C SER A 45 5.59 -3.76 11.33
N GLU A 46 4.39 -4.35 11.30
CA GLU A 46 4.10 -5.64 10.68
C GLU A 46 3.21 -5.46 9.44
N PRO A 47 3.78 -5.20 8.25
CA PRO A 47 3.02 -5.06 7.01
C PRO A 47 2.30 -6.35 6.61
N GLU A 48 2.74 -7.50 7.12
CA GLU A 48 2.14 -8.82 6.85
C GLU A 48 0.66 -8.91 7.24
N ILE A 49 0.20 -8.10 8.19
CA ILE A 49 -1.23 -8.02 8.59
C ILE A 49 -2.14 -7.64 7.40
N PHE A 50 -1.61 -6.89 6.43
CA PHE A 50 -2.35 -6.59 5.20
C PHE A 50 -2.56 -7.81 4.28
N GLY A 51 -1.87 -8.91 4.57
CA GLY A 51 -2.01 -10.20 3.89
C GLY A 51 -1.64 -10.16 2.41
N LYS A 52 -0.82 -9.18 2.02
CA LYS A 52 -0.34 -9.03 0.65
C LYS A 52 0.65 -10.14 0.33
N GLN A 53 0.48 -10.73 -0.84
CA GLN A 53 1.25 -11.87 -1.31
C GLN A 53 2.34 -11.45 -2.29
N PRO A 54 3.41 -12.24 -2.46
CA PRO A 54 4.48 -11.95 -3.42
C PRO A 54 4.02 -11.82 -4.87
N ASP A 55 2.88 -12.42 -5.22
CA ASP A 55 2.23 -12.32 -6.54
C ASP A 55 1.30 -11.09 -6.65
N GLY A 56 1.42 -10.11 -5.75
CA GLY A 56 0.62 -8.88 -5.74
C GLY A 56 -0.85 -9.09 -5.38
N SER A 57 -1.27 -10.33 -5.13
CA SER A 57 -2.60 -10.66 -4.63
C SER A 57 -2.70 -10.42 -3.11
N ARG A 58 -3.89 -10.65 -2.56
CA ARG A 58 -4.13 -10.54 -1.12
C ARG A 58 -4.90 -11.75 -0.63
N SER A 59 -4.53 -12.24 0.55
CA SER A 59 -5.29 -13.27 1.26
C SER A 59 -6.76 -12.87 1.40
N THR A 60 -7.67 -13.79 1.07
CA THR A 60 -9.12 -13.59 1.21
C THR A 60 -9.51 -13.22 2.63
N LEU A 61 -8.84 -13.81 3.63
CA LEU A 61 -9.10 -13.48 5.03
C LEU A 61 -8.71 -12.03 5.35
N ALA A 62 -7.51 -11.61 4.94
CA ALA A 62 -7.06 -10.23 5.13
C ALA A 62 -7.96 -9.25 4.38
N LEU A 63 -8.39 -9.57 3.16
CA LEU A 63 -9.33 -8.78 2.38
C LEU A 63 -10.66 -8.60 3.13
N ILE A 64 -11.25 -9.67 3.67
CA ILE A 64 -12.50 -9.58 4.42
C ILE A 64 -12.30 -8.81 5.72
N LEU A 65 -11.27 -9.08 6.51
CA LEU A 65 -11.10 -8.39 7.79
C LEU A 65 -10.76 -6.91 7.62
N LEU A 66 -10.05 -6.54 6.55
CA LEU A 66 -9.60 -5.18 6.28
C LEU A 66 -10.45 -4.42 5.25
N LEU A 67 -11.53 -5.01 4.73
CA LEU A 67 -12.34 -4.43 3.66
C LEU A 67 -12.74 -2.96 3.92
N PRO A 68 -13.20 -2.57 5.13
CA PRO A 68 -13.57 -1.17 5.39
C PRO A 68 -12.40 -0.20 5.21
N TYR A 69 -11.22 -0.54 5.74
CA TYR A 69 -10.02 0.27 5.55
C TYR A 69 -9.54 0.26 4.09
N LEU A 70 -9.54 -0.91 3.44
CA LEU A 70 -9.12 -1.04 2.04
C LEU A 70 -10.03 -0.25 1.10
N ALA A 71 -11.33 -0.21 1.37
CA ALA A 71 -12.28 0.62 0.63
C ALA A 71 -11.97 2.11 0.85
N TYR A 72 -11.73 2.52 2.11
CA TYR A 72 -11.34 3.89 2.44
C TYR A 72 -10.07 4.32 1.70
N VAL A 73 -8.98 3.55 1.80
CA VAL A 73 -7.70 3.90 1.18
C VAL A 73 -7.80 3.91 -0.35
N ALA A 74 -8.58 3.00 -0.94
CA ALA A 74 -8.83 2.99 -2.38
C ALA A 74 -9.59 4.24 -2.85
N ILE A 75 -10.59 4.69 -2.10
CA ILE A 75 -11.33 5.93 -2.39
C ILE A 75 -10.41 7.14 -2.27
N VAL A 76 -9.67 7.25 -1.16
CA VAL A 76 -8.72 8.34 -0.94
C VAL A 76 -7.70 8.41 -2.05
N TRP A 77 -7.11 7.27 -2.43
CA TRP A 77 -6.13 7.22 -3.51
C TRP A 77 -6.72 7.65 -4.86
N HIS A 78 -7.94 7.23 -5.20
CA HIS A 78 -8.61 7.69 -6.42
C HIS A 78 -8.83 9.20 -6.42
N VAL A 79 -9.29 9.77 -5.29
CA VAL A 79 -9.50 11.21 -5.16
C VAL A 79 -8.17 11.97 -5.26
N VAL A 80 -7.15 11.54 -4.52
CA VAL A 80 -5.81 12.15 -4.56
C VAL A 80 -5.24 12.07 -5.97
N ARG A 81 -5.35 10.94 -6.66
CA ARG A 81 -4.90 10.80 -8.05
C ARG A 81 -5.58 11.77 -9.01
N LEU A 82 -6.87 12.03 -8.81
CA LEU A 82 -7.65 12.94 -9.67
C LEU A 82 -7.33 14.42 -9.42
N VAL A 83 -6.98 14.77 -8.17
CA VAL A 83 -6.72 16.15 -7.76
C VAL A 83 -5.23 16.50 -7.83
N SER A 84 -4.35 15.52 -7.61
CA SER A 84 -2.90 15.71 -7.62
C SER A 84 -2.41 16.03 -9.04
N ARG A 85 -1.49 16.99 -9.10
CA ARG A 85 -0.75 17.37 -10.31
C ARG A 85 0.65 16.77 -10.34
N GLU A 86 0.95 15.85 -9.41
CA GLU A 86 2.23 15.16 -9.35
C GLU A 86 2.46 14.34 -10.62
N SER A 87 3.72 14.27 -11.03
CA SER A 87 4.13 13.47 -12.17
C SER A 87 3.74 12.01 -11.94
N LYS A 88 3.26 11.36 -12.99
CA LYS A 88 2.85 9.95 -12.89
C LYS A 88 4.06 9.04 -12.70
N ALA A 89 5.15 9.37 -13.38
CA ALA A 89 6.38 8.62 -13.43
C ALA A 89 7.52 9.59 -13.73
N ASP A 90 8.55 9.59 -12.88
CA ASP A 90 9.76 10.38 -13.01
C ASP A 90 10.93 9.43 -13.22
N ALA A 91 11.51 9.46 -14.43
CA ALA A 91 12.73 8.73 -14.71
C ALA A 91 13.89 9.35 -13.92
N LEU A 92 14.52 8.55 -13.06
CA LEU A 92 15.74 8.94 -12.36
C LEU A 92 16.97 8.68 -13.25
N THR A 93 16.94 7.58 -13.98
CA THR A 93 17.94 7.17 -14.97
C THR A 93 17.24 6.49 -16.14
N ASP A 94 17.99 6.11 -17.18
CA ASP A 94 17.44 5.34 -18.31
C ASP A 94 16.90 3.96 -17.88
N ASP A 95 17.38 3.44 -16.75
CA ASP A 95 17.04 2.10 -16.23
C ASP A 95 16.12 2.13 -14.99
N LEU A 96 15.84 3.31 -14.42
CA LEU A 96 15.10 3.44 -13.16
C LEU A 96 14.05 4.54 -13.20
N VAL A 97 12.80 4.15 -12.94
CA VAL A 97 11.64 5.04 -12.92
C VAL A 97 10.99 5.01 -11.54
N LEU A 98 10.79 6.17 -10.93
CA LEU A 98 9.94 6.30 -9.74
C LEU A 98 8.55 6.72 -10.14
N SER A 99 7.53 6.17 -9.49
CA SER A 99 6.15 6.54 -9.78
C SER A 99 5.26 6.43 -8.56
N ARG A 100 4.12 7.13 -8.62
CA ARG A 100 2.97 6.71 -7.81
C ARG A 100 2.46 5.37 -8.32
N ARG A 101 1.66 4.67 -7.52
CA ARG A 101 0.89 3.52 -7.97
C ARG A 101 0.18 3.87 -9.29
N LEU A 102 0.30 2.99 -10.27
CA LEU A 102 -0.24 3.18 -11.60
C LEU A 102 -1.55 2.41 -11.76
N LEU A 103 -2.45 2.91 -12.61
CA LEU A 103 -3.50 2.07 -13.13
C LEU A 103 -2.91 1.06 -14.13
N ALA A 104 -3.63 -0.04 -14.37
CA ALA A 104 -3.18 -1.08 -15.28
C ALA A 104 -2.77 -0.57 -16.68
N ASN A 105 -3.42 0.49 -17.15
CA ASN A 105 -3.18 1.12 -18.46
C ASN A 105 -2.23 2.33 -18.39
N GLU A 106 -1.64 2.63 -17.23
CA GLU A 106 -0.66 3.72 -17.07
C GLU A 106 0.78 3.22 -17.05
N LEU A 107 1.01 1.89 -17.08
CA LEU A 107 2.36 1.32 -17.13
C LEU A 107 3.05 1.70 -18.46
N PRO A 108 4.23 2.34 -18.43
CA PRO A 108 4.99 2.63 -19.65
C PRO A 108 5.39 1.35 -20.37
N SER A 109 5.36 1.37 -21.71
CA SER A 109 5.67 0.20 -22.54
C SER A 109 7.12 -0.26 -22.44
N GLU A 110 8.01 0.64 -22.03
CA GLU A 110 9.44 0.39 -21.89
C GLU A 110 9.77 -0.35 -20.60
N VAL A 111 8.90 -0.31 -19.58
CA VAL A 111 9.18 -0.92 -18.27
C VAL A 111 9.15 -2.44 -18.38
N ALA A 112 10.26 -3.07 -17.99
CA ALA A 112 10.40 -4.53 -17.97
C ALA A 112 10.14 -5.12 -16.58
N SER A 113 10.28 -4.33 -15.51
CA SER A 113 10.05 -4.79 -14.14
C SER A 113 9.32 -3.76 -13.28
N VAL A 114 8.46 -4.23 -12.38
CA VAL A 114 7.74 -3.41 -11.40
C VAL A 114 8.08 -3.86 -9.98
N VAL A 115 8.50 -2.91 -9.15
CA VAL A 115 8.74 -3.08 -7.72
C VAL A 115 7.66 -2.33 -6.96
N ASP A 116 6.83 -3.08 -6.24
CA ASP A 116 5.70 -2.54 -5.51
C ASP A 116 6.00 -2.47 -4.01
N LEU A 117 6.09 -1.24 -3.52
CA LEU A 117 6.40 -0.94 -2.13
C LEU A 117 5.17 -0.90 -1.20
N THR A 118 3.96 -1.02 -1.75
CA THR A 118 2.71 -0.83 -1.00
C THR A 118 2.30 -2.11 -0.29
N CYS A 119 1.63 -2.01 0.86
CA CYS A 119 0.98 -3.17 1.51
C CYS A 119 -0.57 -3.09 1.37
N GLU A 120 -1.10 -1.89 1.27
CA GLU A 120 -2.52 -1.54 1.22
C GLU A 120 -3.17 -1.88 -0.12
N PHE A 121 -2.37 -2.04 -1.16
CA PHE A 121 -2.84 -2.09 -2.54
C PHE A 121 -2.45 -3.41 -3.23
N THR A 122 -3.31 -3.92 -4.12
CA THR A 122 -3.05 -5.12 -4.94
C THR A 122 -2.82 -4.73 -6.37
N GLU A 123 -1.83 -5.32 -7.03
CA GLU A 123 -1.49 -4.99 -8.42
C GLU A 123 -2.17 -5.93 -9.41
N PRO A 124 -2.64 -5.41 -10.55
CA PRO A 124 -3.29 -6.21 -11.58
C PRO A 124 -2.24 -6.88 -12.47
N ILE A 125 -1.35 -7.70 -11.91
CA ILE A 125 -0.20 -8.31 -12.62
C ILE A 125 -0.63 -9.04 -13.89
N ALA A 126 -1.78 -9.70 -13.88
CA ALA A 126 -2.34 -10.37 -15.06
C ALA A 126 -2.55 -9.44 -16.27
N LYS A 127 -2.53 -8.12 -16.08
CA LYS A 127 -2.63 -7.10 -17.14
C LYS A 127 -1.28 -6.58 -17.62
N TRP A 128 -0.17 -7.06 -17.06
CA TRP A 128 1.20 -6.70 -17.42
C TRP A 128 1.97 -7.93 -17.92
N PRO A 129 1.59 -8.51 -19.06
CA PRO A 129 2.24 -9.71 -19.57
C PRO A 129 3.72 -9.44 -19.91
N GLY A 130 4.61 -10.31 -19.44
CA GLY A 130 6.05 -10.21 -19.70
C GLY A 130 6.80 -9.23 -18.79
N VAL A 131 6.10 -8.58 -17.86
CA VAL A 131 6.71 -7.68 -16.86
C VAL A 131 7.04 -8.49 -15.61
N SER A 132 8.29 -8.43 -15.16
CA SER A 132 8.69 -9.01 -13.88
C SER A 132 8.11 -8.20 -12.73
N TYR A 133 7.68 -8.87 -11.67
CA TYR A 133 7.07 -8.20 -10.52
C TYR A 133 7.76 -8.61 -9.23
N LEU A 134 8.12 -7.62 -8.43
CA LEU A 134 8.68 -7.77 -7.09
C LEU A 134 7.79 -7.07 -6.07
N CYS A 135 7.26 -7.83 -5.11
CA CYS A 135 6.48 -7.29 -4.00
C CYS A 135 7.38 -7.05 -2.79
N PHE A 136 7.45 -5.81 -2.33
CA PHE A 136 8.18 -5.43 -1.12
C PHE A 136 7.29 -4.58 -0.21
N PRO A 137 6.31 -5.18 0.49
CA PRO A 137 5.28 -4.43 1.18
C PRO A 137 5.85 -3.64 2.37
N MET A 138 5.70 -2.32 2.33
CA MET A 138 6.04 -1.41 3.43
C MET A 138 4.79 -0.65 3.89
N LEU A 139 4.82 -0.21 5.16
CA LEU A 139 3.79 0.68 5.70
C LEU A 139 4.14 2.13 5.37
N ASP A 140 3.15 2.93 5.03
CA ASP A 140 3.36 4.35 4.70
C ASP A 140 4.05 5.11 5.85
N GLY A 141 5.10 5.87 5.53
CA GLY A 141 5.90 6.58 6.53
C GLY A 141 6.61 5.69 7.57
N SER A 142 6.70 4.38 7.33
CA SER A 142 7.66 3.50 7.99
C SER A 142 8.86 3.30 7.05
N GLY A 143 10.07 3.53 7.56
CA GLY A 143 11.28 3.17 6.81
C GLY A 143 11.54 1.68 6.92
N ALA A 144 12.07 1.07 5.86
CA ALA A 144 12.72 -0.23 5.94
C ALA A 144 14.08 -0.11 6.66
N SER A 145 14.53 -1.21 7.26
CA SER A 145 15.87 -1.24 7.86
C SER A 145 16.96 -1.11 6.77
N PRO A 146 18.17 -0.63 7.11
CA PRO A 146 19.26 -0.57 6.15
C PRO A 146 19.59 -1.92 5.50
N GLU A 147 19.45 -3.01 6.23
CA GLU A 147 19.66 -4.37 5.73
C GLU A 147 18.58 -4.75 4.72
N GLN A 148 17.32 -4.48 5.04
CA GLN A 148 16.18 -4.70 4.14
C GLN A 148 16.31 -3.89 2.84
N LEU A 149 16.74 -2.63 2.93
CA LEU A 149 16.98 -1.79 1.77
C LEU A 149 18.14 -2.28 0.90
N ARG A 150 19.20 -2.84 1.51
CA ARG A 150 20.30 -3.46 0.76
C ARG A 150 19.84 -4.70 0.01
N THR A 151 19.11 -5.60 0.69
CA THR A 151 18.54 -6.78 0.04
C THR A 151 17.62 -6.41 -1.11
N LEU A 152 16.75 -5.41 -0.91
CA LEU A 152 15.90 -4.91 -1.98
C LEU A 152 16.71 -4.34 -3.15
N ALA A 153 17.78 -3.59 -2.88
CA ALA A 153 18.64 -3.05 -3.93
C ALA A 153 19.34 -4.16 -4.73
N ASP A 154 19.83 -5.20 -4.04
CA ASP A 154 20.45 -6.36 -4.69
C ASP A 154 19.44 -7.10 -5.58
N GLU A 155 18.19 -7.30 -5.11
CA GLU A 155 17.13 -7.89 -5.92
C GLU A 155 16.76 -7.04 -7.14
N ILE A 156 16.71 -5.71 -6.97
CA ILE A 156 16.39 -4.77 -8.06
C ILE A 156 17.44 -4.80 -9.17
N ILE A 157 18.73 -4.94 -8.81
CA ILE A 157 19.83 -4.98 -9.79
C ILE A 157 19.72 -6.22 -10.69
N GLU A 158 19.19 -7.32 -10.19
CA GLU A 158 18.99 -8.57 -10.94
C GLU A 158 17.71 -8.56 -11.81
N LEU A 159 16.84 -7.57 -11.65
CA LEU A 159 15.62 -7.44 -12.45
C LEU A 159 15.93 -6.91 -13.86
N PRO A 160 15.19 -7.37 -14.89
CA PRO A 160 15.31 -6.79 -16.22
C PRO A 160 14.87 -5.32 -16.19
N GLY A 161 15.75 -4.42 -16.63
CA GLY A 161 15.45 -2.99 -16.74
C GLY A 161 14.72 -2.64 -18.05
N PRO A 162 14.13 -1.44 -18.15
CA PRO A 162 13.93 -0.44 -17.10
C PRO A 162 13.04 -0.92 -15.94
N VAL A 163 13.46 -0.64 -14.71
CA VAL A 163 12.73 -0.98 -13.48
C VAL A 163 11.90 0.21 -13.01
N LEU A 164 10.62 -0.01 -12.79
CA LEU A 164 9.72 0.94 -12.18
C LEU A 164 9.51 0.59 -10.71
N ILE A 165 9.85 1.52 -9.81
CA ILE A 165 9.55 1.41 -8.39
C ILE A 165 8.38 2.33 -8.08
N HIS A 166 7.34 1.80 -7.42
CA HIS A 166 6.21 2.63 -7.01
C HIS A 166 5.86 2.46 -5.53
N CYS A 167 5.46 3.57 -4.93
CA CYS A 167 4.70 3.61 -3.67
C CYS A 167 3.31 4.18 -3.94
N ALA A 168 2.45 4.29 -2.92
CA ALA A 168 1.08 4.75 -3.10
C ALA A 168 0.99 6.14 -3.77
N ARG A 169 1.92 7.05 -3.42
CA ARG A 169 1.92 8.46 -3.87
C ARG A 169 3.11 8.88 -4.74
N GLY A 170 4.15 8.06 -4.85
CA GLY A 170 5.35 8.36 -5.66
C GLY A 170 6.33 9.36 -5.05
N THR A 171 5.96 9.98 -3.92
CA THR A 171 6.79 10.90 -3.16
C THR A 171 6.51 10.71 -1.67
N ASP A 172 7.30 9.88 -1.00
CA ASP A 172 7.59 10.14 0.40
C ASP A 172 8.90 10.92 0.44
N GLU A 173 8.89 11.97 1.24
CA GLU A 173 9.75 13.14 1.21
C GLU A 173 11.24 12.81 1.06
N ARG A 174 11.94 13.61 0.24
CA ARG A 174 13.37 13.83 0.37
C ARG A 174 13.67 14.17 1.83
N ALA A 175 14.09 13.19 2.62
CA ALA A 175 14.68 13.37 3.93
C ALA A 175 16.20 13.28 3.82
#